data_AF-A0A250FN50-F1
#
_entry.id   AF-A0A250FN50-F1
#
_cell.length_a   1.000
_cell.length_b   1.000
_cell.length_c   1.000
_cell.angle_alpha   90.00
_cell.angle_beta   90.00
_cell.angle_gamma   90.00
#
_symmetry.space_group_name_H-M   'P 1'
#
loop_
_entity.id
_entity.type
_entity.pdbx_description
1 polymer ?
#
loop_
_entity_poly.entity_id
_entity_poly.type
_entity_poly.pdbx_seq_one_letter_code
_entity_poly.pdbx_strand_id
1 'polypeptide(L)'
;MNLWHIQLHPTGATTWTTEDTRRIVATGYIGCSGKAVQTFEKLLVGDLVLVRYGAQVVALVAVEDTPRLLRDYEKHPLHWFSHGCRVKALAYYDHLKIGGRGWYLPTTIQQIKPENEIAYGFVKDLWEKTDTHLLFSVDFNELLEYDLVLFSQKDARENVCGELISLYEGLKVNIYMGDGDEQNNRDDLVASGYVTANTTEYYPYVKWCCRIDEKGIRSESEVK
;
A
#
# COMPACT_ATOMS: atom_id res chain seq x y z
N MET A 1 12.50 -7.68 -2.27
CA MET A 1 11.10 -7.71 -1.81
C MET A 1 10.60 -9.15 -1.89
N ASN A 2 10.21 -9.74 -0.76
CA ASN A 2 9.54 -11.04 -0.71
C ASN A 2 8.03 -10.88 -0.58
N LEU A 3 7.28 -11.90 -1.02
CA LEU A 3 5.83 -11.95 -0.87
C LEU A 3 5.45 -12.94 0.22
N TRP A 4 4.52 -12.52 1.08
CA TRP A 4 4.04 -13.31 2.21
C TRP A 4 2.52 -13.24 2.26
N HIS A 5 1.93 -14.16 3.02
CA HIS A 5 0.55 -14.01 3.44
C HIS A 5 0.37 -14.51 4.87
N ILE A 6 -0.52 -13.86 5.61
CA ILE A 6 -0.74 -14.11 7.03
C ILE A 6 -2.22 -14.18 7.37
N GLN A 7 -2.62 -15.25 8.05
CA GLN A 7 -3.87 -15.32 8.80
C GLN A 7 -3.69 -14.54 10.10
N LEU A 8 -4.38 -13.41 10.22
CA LEU A 8 -4.27 -12.55 11.40
C LEU A 8 -5.53 -12.70 12.27
N HIS A 9 -5.53 -13.76 13.09
CA HIS A 9 -6.65 -14.18 13.94
C HIS A 9 -6.12 -14.88 15.21
N PRO A 10 -6.65 -14.57 16.41
CA PRO A 10 -6.30 -15.29 17.62
C PRO A 10 -6.86 -16.71 17.62
N THR A 11 -6.00 -17.68 17.96
CA THR A 11 -6.41 -19.10 18.02
C THR A 11 -7.57 -19.28 18.99
N GLY A 12 -8.65 -19.91 18.53
CA GLY A 12 -9.82 -20.25 19.35
C GLY A 12 -10.84 -19.13 19.54
N ALA A 13 -10.64 -17.94 18.97
CA ALA A 13 -11.62 -16.86 19.06
C ALA A 13 -12.83 -17.12 18.14
N THR A 14 -14.00 -17.37 18.74
CA THR A 14 -15.25 -17.73 18.06
C THR A 14 -16.06 -16.53 17.57
N THR A 15 -15.83 -15.34 18.14
CA THR A 15 -16.53 -14.09 17.78
C THR A 15 -15.70 -13.22 16.84
N TRP A 16 -14.53 -13.68 16.40
CA TRP A 16 -13.63 -12.88 15.59
C TRP A 16 -14.14 -12.74 14.16
N THR A 17 -14.00 -11.54 13.61
CA THR A 17 -14.47 -11.18 12.28
C THR A 17 -13.36 -10.62 11.41
N THR A 18 -13.62 -10.52 10.11
CA THR A 18 -12.73 -9.81 9.17
C THR A 18 -12.48 -8.36 9.60
N GLU A 19 -13.48 -7.71 10.22
CA GLU A 19 -13.37 -6.32 10.69
C GLU A 19 -12.40 -6.19 11.88
N ASP A 20 -12.34 -7.18 12.77
CA ASP A 20 -11.35 -7.19 13.85
C ASP A 20 -9.92 -7.29 13.29
N THR A 21 -9.72 -8.10 12.24
CA THR A 21 -8.45 -8.17 11.51
C THR A 21 -8.11 -6.83 10.84
N ARG A 22 -9.11 -6.15 10.21
CA ARG A 22 -8.93 -4.83 9.61
C ARG A 22 -8.48 -3.80 10.64
N ARG A 23 -9.11 -3.79 11.81
CA ARG A 23 -8.78 -2.87 12.92
C ARG A 23 -7.37 -3.08 13.46
N ILE A 24 -6.86 -4.32 13.48
CA ILE A 24 -5.44 -4.56 13.80
C ILE A 24 -4.54 -3.91 12.75
N VAL A 25 -4.78 -4.15 11.46
CA VAL A 25 -3.94 -3.55 10.40
C VAL A 25 -3.97 -2.02 10.49
N ALA A 26 -5.12 -1.44 10.83
CA ALA A 26 -5.28 0.00 11.02
C ALA A 26 -4.47 0.58 12.20
N THR A 27 -4.02 -0.23 13.17
CA THR A 27 -3.08 0.24 14.20
C THR A 27 -1.65 0.39 13.68
N GLY A 28 -1.39 -0.03 12.43
CA GLY A 28 -0.06 -0.02 11.83
C GLY A 28 0.81 -1.21 12.22
N TYR A 29 0.22 -2.30 12.74
CA TYR A 29 0.95 -3.51 13.15
C TYR A 29 0.35 -4.79 12.57
N ILE A 30 1.22 -5.78 12.38
CA ILE A 30 0.84 -7.20 12.29
C ILE A 30 1.70 -8.01 13.25
N GLY A 31 1.27 -9.22 13.57
CA GLY A 31 2.06 -10.06 14.45
C GLY A 31 1.56 -11.50 14.59
N CYS A 32 2.30 -12.28 15.35
CA CYS A 32 1.97 -13.65 15.68
C CYS A 32 2.55 -14.08 17.04
N SER A 33 2.11 -15.25 17.50
CA SER A 33 2.59 -15.89 18.73
C SER A 33 2.95 -17.36 18.48
N GLY A 34 3.72 -17.94 19.41
CA GLY A 34 3.99 -19.37 19.44
C GLY A 34 4.88 -19.84 18.29
N LYS A 35 4.55 -20.99 17.70
CA LYS A 35 5.41 -21.67 16.71
C LYS A 35 5.64 -20.86 15.42
N ALA A 36 4.76 -19.92 15.10
CA ALA A 36 4.87 -19.11 13.90
C ALA A 36 5.96 -18.03 13.99
N VAL A 37 6.43 -17.69 15.21
CA VAL A 37 7.39 -16.62 15.45
C VAL A 37 8.67 -16.80 14.65
N GLN A 38 9.25 -18.01 14.61
CA GLN A 38 10.48 -18.27 13.85
C GLN A 38 10.35 -18.03 12.34
N THR A 39 9.14 -18.18 11.79
CA THR A 39 8.88 -17.85 10.38
C THR A 39 8.59 -16.37 10.21
N PHE A 40 7.85 -15.77 11.14
CA PHE A 40 7.52 -14.35 11.14
C PHE A 40 8.76 -13.46 11.27
N GLU A 41 9.74 -13.86 12.07
CA GLU A 41 11.04 -13.17 12.23
C GLU A 41 11.89 -13.13 10.96
N LYS A 42 11.49 -13.84 9.90
CA LYS A 42 12.15 -13.80 8.58
C LYS A 42 11.62 -12.66 7.68
N LEU A 43 10.58 -11.94 8.10
CA LEU A 43 10.11 -10.75 7.39
C LEU A 43 11.22 -9.69 7.36
N LEU A 44 11.41 -9.08 6.20
CA LEU A 44 12.34 -7.97 5.99
C LEU A 44 11.58 -6.68 5.69
N VAL A 45 12.21 -5.54 5.98
CA VAL A 45 11.68 -4.22 5.59
C VAL A 45 11.48 -4.18 4.07
N GLY A 46 10.32 -3.70 3.63
CA GLY A 46 9.91 -3.67 2.23
C GLY A 46 9.31 -4.98 1.70
N ASP A 47 9.20 -6.04 2.51
CA ASP A 47 8.41 -7.21 2.14
C ASP A 47 6.92 -6.87 2.08
N LEU A 48 6.20 -7.53 1.18
CA LEU A 48 4.75 -7.40 1.05
C LEU A 48 4.05 -8.56 1.75
N VAL A 49 3.02 -8.25 2.52
CA VAL A 49 2.22 -9.24 3.25
C VAL A 49 0.76 -9.10 2.88
N LEU A 50 0.19 -10.16 2.31
CA LEU A 50 -1.24 -10.30 2.10
C LEU A 50 -1.91 -10.73 3.41
N VAL A 51 -2.57 -9.80 4.10
CA VAL A 51 -3.28 -10.05 5.36
C VAL A 51 -4.67 -10.62 5.06
N ARG A 52 -5.04 -11.70 5.73
CA ARG A 52 -6.29 -12.42 5.50
C ARG A 52 -6.99 -12.89 6.77
N TYR A 53 -8.29 -13.15 6.61
CA TYR A 53 -9.13 -13.90 7.53
C TYR A 53 -9.79 -15.07 6.77
N GLY A 54 -9.28 -16.28 6.99
CA GLY A 54 -9.62 -17.47 6.22
C GLY A 54 -9.13 -17.32 4.79
N ALA A 55 -10.08 -17.41 3.85
CA ALA A 55 -9.88 -17.16 2.43
C ALA A 55 -10.07 -15.69 2.04
N GLN A 56 -10.61 -14.85 2.93
CA GLN A 56 -10.88 -13.44 2.62
C GLN A 56 -9.61 -12.61 2.80
N VAL A 57 -9.22 -11.90 1.75
CA VAL A 57 -8.14 -10.91 1.80
C VAL A 57 -8.67 -9.65 2.47
N VAL A 58 -7.94 -9.16 3.46
CA VAL A 58 -8.30 -7.96 4.23
C VAL A 58 -7.50 -6.75 3.76
N ALA A 59 -6.20 -6.94 3.59
CA ALA A 59 -5.28 -5.87 3.20
C ALA A 59 -4.04 -6.41 2.49
N LEU A 60 -3.43 -5.57 1.67
CA LEU A 60 -2.04 -5.70 1.26
C LEU A 60 -1.24 -4.67 2.07
N VAL A 61 -0.16 -5.11 2.73
CA VAL A 61 0.66 -4.24 3.59
C VAL A 61 2.15 -4.38 3.25
N ALA A 62 2.92 -3.32 3.47
CA ALA A 62 4.38 -3.33 3.39
C ALA A 62 4.99 -3.31 4.79
N VAL A 63 6.02 -4.12 5.03
CA VAL A 63 6.76 -4.17 6.29
C VAL A 63 7.64 -2.92 6.43
N GLU A 64 7.50 -2.19 7.53
CA GLU A 64 8.25 -0.96 7.82
C GLU A 64 9.42 -1.17 8.79
N ASP A 65 9.36 -2.18 9.66
CA ASP A 65 10.43 -2.49 10.60
C ASP A 65 10.62 -4.00 10.84
N THR A 66 11.68 -4.34 11.58
CA THR A 66 12.02 -5.74 11.88
C THR A 66 11.09 -6.32 12.95
N PRO A 67 10.56 -7.54 12.74
CA PRO A 67 9.85 -8.29 13.76
C PRO A 67 10.57 -8.32 15.11
N ARG A 68 9.84 -8.04 16.18
CA ARG A 68 10.38 -8.06 17.54
C ARG A 68 9.32 -8.49 18.54
N LEU A 69 9.79 -8.87 19.73
CA LEU A 69 8.93 -9.04 20.91
C LEU A 69 8.33 -7.67 21.29
N LEU A 70 7.00 -7.61 21.37
CA LEU A 70 6.28 -6.41 21.79
C LEU A 70 6.30 -6.31 23.32
N ARG A 71 6.82 -5.19 23.84
CA ARG A 71 6.88 -4.91 25.29
C ARG A 71 5.63 -4.19 25.76
N ASP A 72 5.40 -4.14 27.07
CA ASP A 72 4.14 -3.71 27.70
C ASP A 72 3.59 -2.33 27.25
N TYR A 73 4.43 -1.45 26.69
CA TYR A 73 3.99 -0.15 26.16
C TYR A 73 3.30 -0.22 24.78
N GLU A 74 3.44 -1.33 24.02
CA GLU A 74 2.86 -1.53 22.67
C GLU A 74 1.61 -2.46 22.70
N LYS A 75 1.10 -2.79 23.89
CA LYS A 75 -0.08 -3.67 24.07
C LYS A 75 -1.38 -2.91 23.80
N HIS A 76 -1.77 -2.83 22.54
CA HIS A 76 -3.12 -2.41 22.13
C HIS A 76 -4.13 -3.53 22.48
N PRO A 77 -5.41 -3.22 22.81
CA PRO A 77 -6.43 -4.24 23.12
C PRO A 77 -6.63 -5.30 22.02
N LEU A 78 -6.31 -4.96 20.77
CA LEU A 78 -6.38 -5.88 19.62
C LEU A 78 -5.08 -6.67 19.37
N HIS A 79 -3.97 -6.31 20.02
CA HIS A 79 -2.67 -6.98 19.86
C HIS A 79 -2.58 -8.18 20.80
N TRP A 80 -3.22 -9.28 20.40
CA TRP A 80 -3.18 -10.56 21.13
C TRP A 80 -1.84 -11.32 20.96
N PHE A 81 -0.99 -10.87 20.04
CA PHE A 81 0.27 -11.52 19.68
C PHE A 81 1.46 -11.02 20.50
N SER A 82 2.47 -11.88 20.69
CA SER A 82 3.68 -11.54 21.45
C SER A 82 4.77 -10.90 20.57
N HIS A 83 4.81 -11.24 19.29
CA HIS A 83 5.76 -10.66 18.34
C HIS A 83 5.01 -9.90 17.26
N GLY A 84 5.55 -8.76 16.85
CA GLY A 84 5.00 -7.96 15.79
C GLY A 84 6.03 -7.08 15.11
N CYS A 85 5.62 -6.49 14.01
CA CYS A 85 6.33 -5.44 13.30
C CYS A 85 5.34 -4.38 12.84
N ARG A 86 5.85 -3.18 12.60
CA ARG A 86 5.13 -2.10 11.95
C ARG A 86 4.92 -2.41 10.47
N VAL A 87 3.74 -2.04 9.99
CA VAL A 87 3.39 -2.14 8.58
C VAL A 87 2.66 -0.88 8.12
N LYS A 88 2.82 -0.58 6.83
CA LYS A 88 2.00 0.38 6.12
C LYS A 88 0.92 -0.37 5.34
N ALA A 89 -0.34 -0.05 5.60
CA ALA A 89 -1.43 -0.52 4.74
C ALA A 89 -1.32 0.14 3.36
N LEU A 90 -1.27 -0.67 2.32
CA LEU A 90 -1.17 -0.23 0.92
C LEU A 90 -2.56 -0.21 0.28
N ALA A 91 -3.35 -1.25 0.55
CA ALA A 91 -4.72 -1.36 0.10
C ALA A 91 -5.56 -2.21 1.07
N TYR A 92 -6.86 -1.98 1.06
CA TYR A 92 -7.86 -2.69 1.83
C TYR A 92 -8.88 -3.32 0.89
N TYR A 93 -9.37 -4.52 1.24
CA TYR A 93 -10.33 -5.24 0.40
C TYR A 93 -11.52 -5.72 1.22
N ASP A 94 -12.74 -5.53 0.70
CA ASP A 94 -13.96 -5.95 1.38
C ASP A 94 -14.47 -7.30 0.89
N HIS A 95 -14.31 -7.59 -0.40
CA HIS A 95 -14.95 -8.75 -1.05
C HIS A 95 -13.96 -9.67 -1.77
N LEU A 96 -12.66 -9.40 -1.65
CA LEU A 96 -11.63 -10.19 -2.30
C LEU A 96 -11.41 -11.52 -1.56
N LYS A 97 -11.50 -12.64 -2.28
CA LYS A 97 -11.25 -13.98 -1.76
C LYS A 97 -10.21 -14.70 -2.60
N ILE A 98 -9.38 -15.48 -1.93
CA ILE A 98 -8.33 -16.32 -2.52
C ILE A 98 -8.57 -17.80 -2.15
N GLY A 99 -8.21 -18.72 -3.03
CA GLY A 99 -8.41 -20.14 -2.81
C GLY A 99 -8.32 -20.96 -4.09
N GLY A 100 -8.45 -22.28 -3.97
CA GLY A 100 -8.36 -23.20 -5.10
C GLY A 100 -6.92 -23.59 -5.45
N ARG A 101 -6.74 -24.14 -6.67
CA ARG A 101 -5.42 -24.62 -7.13
C ARG A 101 -4.41 -23.46 -7.12
N GLY A 102 -3.24 -23.70 -6.53
CA GLY A 102 -2.18 -22.68 -6.37
C GLY A 102 -2.22 -21.94 -5.03
N TRP A 103 -3.29 -22.07 -4.25
CA TRP A 103 -3.37 -21.48 -2.91
C TRP A 103 -3.25 -22.54 -1.83
N TYR A 104 -2.21 -22.41 -1.01
CA TYR A 104 -2.13 -23.08 0.29
C TYR A 104 -2.32 -22.03 1.38
N LEU A 105 -3.38 -22.14 2.18
CA LEU A 105 -3.75 -21.15 3.19
C LEU A 105 -3.38 -21.65 4.59
N PRO A 106 -2.18 -21.31 5.15
CA PRO A 106 -1.81 -21.75 6.48
C PRO A 106 -2.73 -21.13 7.54
N THR A 107 -2.70 -21.64 8.76
CA THR A 107 -3.41 -21.01 9.88
C THR A 107 -2.66 -19.80 10.46
N THR A 108 -1.43 -19.53 9.99
CA THR A 108 -0.58 -18.42 10.44
C THR A 108 0.08 -17.73 9.24
N ILE A 109 1.41 -17.73 9.13
CA ILE A 109 2.19 -17.03 8.10
C ILE A 109 2.96 -18.01 7.21
N GLN A 110 3.10 -17.66 5.93
CA GLN A 110 3.99 -18.35 5.01
C GLN A 110 4.52 -17.40 3.94
N GLN A 111 5.75 -17.66 3.48
CA GLN A 111 6.32 -17.00 2.31
C GLN A 111 5.69 -17.60 1.03
N ILE A 112 5.21 -16.74 0.16
CA ILE A 112 4.79 -17.10 -1.19
C ILE A 112 6.05 -17.08 -2.05
N LYS A 113 6.47 -18.27 -2.48
CA LYS A 113 7.68 -18.41 -3.28
C LYS A 113 7.40 -18.17 -4.78
N PRO A 114 8.37 -17.66 -5.56
CA PRO A 114 8.20 -17.41 -6.99
C PRO A 114 7.75 -18.62 -7.80
N GLU A 115 8.10 -19.84 -7.38
CA GLU A 115 7.71 -21.07 -8.07
C GLU A 115 6.20 -21.36 -7.95
N ASN A 116 5.49 -20.70 -7.03
CA ASN A 116 4.03 -20.70 -6.98
C ASN A 116 3.50 -19.53 -7.83
N GLU A 117 3.58 -19.67 -9.15
CA GLU A 117 3.22 -18.64 -10.13
C GLU A 117 1.80 -18.06 -9.91
N ILE A 118 0.85 -18.87 -9.46
CA ILE A 118 -0.53 -18.45 -9.22
C ILE A 118 -0.62 -17.46 -8.05
N ALA A 119 -0.15 -17.86 -6.87
CA ALA A 119 -0.24 -17.00 -5.68
C ALA A 119 0.75 -15.83 -5.78
N TYR A 120 1.94 -16.08 -6.33
CA TYR A 120 2.98 -15.06 -6.50
C TYR A 120 2.53 -13.99 -7.51
N GLY A 121 2.06 -14.41 -8.70
CA GLY A 121 1.52 -13.51 -9.72
C GLY A 121 0.35 -12.70 -9.19
N PHE A 122 -0.60 -13.33 -8.49
CA PHE A 122 -1.74 -12.61 -7.91
C PHE A 122 -1.32 -11.49 -6.94
N VAL A 123 -0.41 -11.76 -6.00
CA VAL A 123 0.03 -10.73 -5.05
C VAL A 123 0.84 -9.65 -5.74
N LYS A 124 1.65 -10.01 -6.75
CA LYS A 124 2.38 -9.04 -7.57
C LYS A 124 1.42 -8.13 -8.34
N ASP A 125 0.39 -8.68 -8.98
CA ASP A 125 -0.63 -7.92 -9.68
C ASP A 125 -1.40 -6.98 -8.74
N LEU A 126 -1.71 -7.44 -7.52
CA LEU A 126 -2.32 -6.57 -6.50
C LEU A 126 -1.39 -5.42 -6.10
N TRP A 127 -0.10 -5.70 -5.94
CA TRP A 127 0.89 -4.68 -5.63
C TRP A 127 1.01 -3.67 -6.76
N GLU A 128 1.18 -4.12 -8.01
CA GLU A 128 1.26 -3.26 -9.19
C GLU A 128 -0.01 -2.40 -9.32
N LYS A 129 -1.18 -3.00 -9.11
CA LYS A 129 -2.45 -2.26 -9.04
C LYS A 129 -2.49 -1.26 -7.91
N THR A 130 -1.89 -1.55 -6.76
CA THR A 130 -1.86 -0.63 -5.61
C THR A 130 -0.87 0.52 -5.82
N ASP A 131 0.30 0.22 -6.40
CA ASP A 131 1.31 1.21 -6.76
C ASP A 131 0.78 2.16 -7.85
N THR A 132 -0.05 1.63 -8.75
CA THR A 132 -0.80 2.40 -9.75
C THR A 132 -2.14 2.95 -9.24
N HIS A 133 -2.67 2.47 -8.10
CA HIS A 133 -3.98 2.88 -7.56
C HIS A 133 -3.97 4.34 -7.15
N LEU A 134 -2.86 4.79 -6.57
CA LEU A 134 -2.62 6.18 -6.22
C LEU A 134 -1.70 6.88 -7.22
N LEU A 135 -1.60 6.36 -8.46
CA LEU A 135 -0.92 7.00 -9.57
C LEU A 135 -1.92 7.79 -10.42
N PHE A 136 -1.62 9.07 -10.63
CA PHE A 136 -2.47 9.99 -11.40
C PHE A 136 -1.66 10.67 -12.48
N SER A 137 -2.24 10.84 -13.67
CA SER A 137 -1.63 11.70 -14.69
C SER A 137 -1.75 13.16 -14.26
N VAL A 138 -0.73 13.96 -14.51
CA VAL A 138 -0.75 15.42 -14.31
C VAL A 138 -0.11 16.10 -15.51
N ASP A 139 -0.27 17.42 -15.59
CA ASP A 139 0.51 18.25 -16.50
C ASP A 139 1.57 19.01 -15.69
N PHE A 140 2.82 18.56 -15.77
CA PHE A 140 3.94 19.25 -15.10
C PHE A 140 4.27 20.61 -15.74
N ASN A 141 3.71 20.94 -16.90
CA ASN A 141 3.84 22.28 -17.47
C ASN A 141 2.89 23.30 -16.79
N GLU A 142 1.93 22.83 -16.00
CA GLU A 142 0.99 23.66 -15.23
C GLU A 142 1.35 23.73 -13.73
N LEU A 143 2.64 23.84 -13.43
CA LEU A 143 3.13 24.10 -12.07
C LEU A 143 2.74 25.51 -11.61
N LEU A 144 2.13 25.60 -10.43
CA LEU A 144 1.83 26.86 -9.73
C LEU A 144 3.05 27.40 -8.98
N GLU A 145 3.82 26.49 -8.40
CA GLU A 145 5.10 26.72 -7.73
C GLU A 145 6.06 25.60 -8.18
N TYR A 146 7.34 25.70 -7.82
CA TYR A 146 8.34 24.70 -8.22
C TYR A 146 8.00 23.26 -7.77
N ASP A 147 7.18 23.11 -6.72
CA ASP A 147 6.73 21.85 -6.12
C ASP A 147 5.20 21.71 -6.08
N LEU A 148 4.43 22.59 -6.71
CA LEU A 148 2.96 22.58 -6.58
C LEU A 148 2.28 22.46 -7.95
N VAL A 149 1.61 21.33 -8.18
CA VAL A 149 0.90 21.06 -9.44
C VAL A 149 -0.62 21.05 -9.23
N LEU A 150 -1.36 21.55 -10.22
CA LEU A 150 -2.82 21.43 -10.26
C LEU A 150 -3.24 19.97 -10.26
N PHE A 151 -4.22 19.60 -9.42
CA PHE A 151 -4.56 18.19 -9.22
C PHE A 151 -6.04 17.87 -9.46
N SER A 152 -6.99 18.55 -8.81
CA SER A 152 -8.42 18.26 -9.04
C SER A 152 -9.34 19.42 -8.69
N GLN A 153 -10.41 19.57 -9.46
CA GLN A 153 -11.52 20.48 -9.16
C GLN A 153 -12.55 19.87 -8.19
N LYS A 154 -12.52 18.54 -8.01
CA LYS A 154 -13.51 17.77 -7.22
C LYS A 154 -12.83 16.98 -6.11
N ASP A 155 -13.60 16.58 -5.11
CA ASP A 155 -13.16 15.68 -4.02
C ASP A 155 -12.92 14.24 -4.45
N ALA A 156 -12.97 13.96 -5.75
CA ALA A 156 -12.55 12.69 -6.28
C ALA A 156 -11.90 12.88 -7.65
N ARG A 157 -10.92 12.03 -7.97
CA ARG A 157 -10.18 12.05 -9.23
C ARG A 157 -9.95 10.63 -9.73
N GLU A 158 -10.05 10.45 -11.04
CA GLU A 158 -9.75 9.18 -11.69
C GLU A 158 -8.24 8.91 -11.70
N ASN A 159 -7.81 7.73 -11.26
CA ASN A 159 -6.43 7.28 -11.34
C ASN A 159 -6.11 6.69 -12.73
N VAL A 160 -4.87 6.23 -12.95
CA VAL A 160 -4.47 5.58 -14.22
C VAL A 160 -5.20 4.28 -14.53
N CYS A 161 -5.84 3.67 -13.54
CA CYS A 161 -6.65 2.46 -13.70
C CYS A 161 -8.11 2.75 -14.09
N GLY A 162 -8.51 4.03 -14.19
CA GLY A 162 -9.90 4.42 -14.44
C GLY A 162 -10.79 4.39 -13.19
N GLU A 163 -10.21 4.29 -11.99
CA GLU A 163 -10.95 4.28 -10.72
C GLU A 163 -11.03 5.68 -10.11
N LEU A 164 -12.23 6.07 -9.65
CA LEU A 164 -12.47 7.35 -9.01
C LEU A 164 -12.06 7.32 -7.52
N ILE A 165 -10.91 7.92 -7.19
CA ILE A 165 -10.33 7.97 -5.84
C ILE A 165 -10.79 9.22 -5.09
N SER A 166 -11.27 9.07 -3.86
CA SER A 166 -11.62 10.20 -2.98
C SER A 166 -10.36 10.92 -2.50
N LEU A 167 -10.35 12.25 -2.62
CA LEU A 167 -9.23 13.12 -2.28
C LEU A 167 -9.47 13.81 -0.94
N TYR A 168 -8.40 13.94 -0.16
CA TYR A 168 -8.39 14.68 1.10
C TYR A 168 -6.98 15.22 1.40
N GLU A 169 -6.90 16.26 2.22
CA GLU A 169 -5.65 16.87 2.65
C GLU A 169 -4.68 15.82 3.24
N GLY A 170 -3.45 15.79 2.74
CA GLY A 170 -2.39 14.87 3.20
C GLY A 170 -2.43 13.47 2.57
N LEU A 171 -3.36 13.17 1.65
CA LEU A 171 -3.31 11.91 0.90
C LEU A 171 -2.02 11.83 0.07
N LYS A 172 -1.17 10.83 0.33
CA LYS A 172 0.04 10.61 -0.45
C LYS A 172 -0.30 9.95 -1.79
N VAL A 173 0.22 10.51 -2.88
CA VAL A 173 -0.02 10.03 -4.24
C VAL A 173 1.29 9.98 -5.04
N ASN A 174 1.30 9.15 -6.08
CA ASN A 174 2.26 9.21 -7.16
C ASN A 174 1.63 9.94 -8.34
N ILE A 175 2.42 10.70 -9.07
CA ILE A 175 1.98 11.44 -10.24
C ILE A 175 2.97 11.26 -11.38
N TYR A 176 2.46 11.29 -12.61
CA TYR A 176 3.29 11.19 -13.81
C TYR A 176 2.76 12.04 -14.95
N MET A 177 3.64 12.34 -15.90
CA MET A 177 3.30 12.93 -17.19
C MET A 177 4.06 12.15 -18.26
N GLY A 178 3.38 11.79 -19.34
CA GLY A 178 4.04 11.09 -20.45
C GLY A 178 5.13 11.98 -21.05
N ASP A 179 6.34 11.43 -21.18
CA ASP A 179 7.50 12.11 -21.74
C ASP A 179 8.41 11.12 -22.48
N GLY A 180 9.35 11.62 -23.26
CA GLY A 180 10.28 10.81 -24.04
C GLY A 180 11.75 11.18 -23.79
N ASP A 181 12.62 10.18 -23.86
CA ASP A 181 14.07 10.39 -23.83
C ASP A 181 14.59 11.07 -25.11
N GLU A 182 15.90 11.35 -25.17
CA GLU A 182 16.55 11.96 -26.35
C GLU A 182 16.44 11.10 -27.62
N GLN A 183 16.13 9.80 -27.50
CA GLN A 183 15.91 8.88 -28.61
C GLN A 183 14.41 8.67 -28.90
N ASN A 184 13.53 9.44 -28.26
CA ASN A 184 12.08 9.38 -28.37
C ASN A 184 11.49 8.02 -27.92
N ASN A 185 12.20 7.28 -27.05
CA ASN A 185 11.61 6.18 -26.29
C ASN A 185 10.83 6.77 -25.11
N ARG A 186 9.79 6.06 -24.66
CA ARG A 186 9.01 6.49 -23.50
C ARG A 186 9.88 6.52 -22.24
N ASP A 187 9.93 7.67 -21.59
CA ASP A 187 10.61 7.91 -20.31
C ASP A 187 9.83 8.96 -19.53
N ASP A 188 8.72 8.52 -18.91
CA ASP A 188 7.76 9.42 -18.28
C ASP A 188 8.41 10.27 -17.17
N LEU A 189 7.97 11.52 -17.02
CA LEU A 189 8.28 12.29 -15.83
C LEU A 189 7.44 11.76 -14.67
N VAL A 190 8.06 11.54 -13.51
CA VAL A 190 7.42 10.99 -12.31
C VAL A 190 7.75 11.80 -11.07
N ALA A 191 6.80 11.85 -10.14
CA ALA A 191 6.99 12.43 -8.82
C ALA A 191 6.07 11.75 -7.78
N SER A 192 6.42 11.91 -6.50
CA SER A 192 5.52 11.59 -5.38
C SER A 192 5.17 12.88 -4.65
N GLY A 193 3.98 12.94 -4.06
CA GLY A 193 3.54 14.14 -3.37
C GLY A 193 2.34 13.91 -2.46
N TYR A 194 1.83 15.01 -1.89
CA TYR A 194 0.68 15.01 -1.01
C TYR A 194 -0.41 15.92 -1.56
N VAL A 195 -1.64 15.43 -1.54
CA VAL A 195 -2.81 16.23 -1.88
C VAL A 195 -2.97 17.35 -0.86
N THR A 196 -3.13 18.58 -1.33
CA THR A 196 -3.27 19.76 -0.49
C THR A 196 -4.30 20.72 -1.07
N ALA A 197 -5.06 21.41 -0.21
CA ALA A 197 -6.04 22.39 -0.60
C ALA A 197 -5.37 23.52 -1.38
N ASN A 198 -5.98 23.91 -2.50
CA ASN A 198 -5.51 25.07 -3.23
C ASN A 198 -5.77 26.33 -2.38
N THR A 199 -4.69 26.93 -1.90
CA THR A 199 -4.70 28.19 -1.15
C THR A 199 -4.12 29.35 -1.96
N THR A 200 -3.77 29.09 -3.23
CA THR A 200 -3.24 30.12 -4.13
C THR A 200 -4.38 31.00 -4.65
N GLU A 201 -4.05 32.24 -5.04
CA GLU A 201 -5.01 33.13 -5.71
C GLU A 201 -5.25 32.72 -7.18
N TYR A 202 -4.44 31.81 -7.71
CA TYR A 202 -4.52 31.32 -9.07
C TYR A 202 -5.42 30.09 -9.18
N TYR A 203 -6.14 29.98 -10.30
CA TYR A 203 -7.03 28.85 -10.60
C TYR A 203 -8.01 28.51 -9.44
N PRO A 204 -8.84 29.47 -8.97
CA PRO A 204 -9.70 29.29 -7.79
C PRO A 204 -10.78 28.20 -7.95
N TYR A 205 -10.99 27.70 -9.18
CA TYR A 205 -11.87 26.58 -9.47
C TYR A 205 -11.21 25.21 -9.24
N VAL A 206 -9.89 25.16 -9.07
CA VAL A 206 -9.16 23.96 -8.67
C VAL A 206 -9.16 23.88 -7.15
N LYS A 207 -9.71 22.79 -6.62
CA LYS A 207 -9.85 22.57 -5.18
C LYS A 207 -8.59 21.97 -4.56
N TRP A 208 -7.97 21.03 -5.26
CA TRP A 208 -6.84 20.27 -4.79
C TRP A 208 -5.63 20.49 -5.70
N CYS A 209 -4.48 20.73 -5.09
CA CYS A 209 -3.17 20.63 -5.69
C CYS A 209 -2.46 19.38 -5.17
N CYS A 210 -1.37 18.99 -5.82
CA CYS A 210 -0.43 18.02 -5.28
C CYS A 210 0.89 18.74 -5.02
N ARG A 211 1.34 18.73 -3.76
CA ARG A 211 2.65 19.24 -3.38
C ARG A 211 3.67 18.12 -3.46
N ILE A 212 4.60 18.25 -4.40
CA ILE A 212 5.67 17.31 -4.71
C ILE A 212 6.64 17.26 -3.53
N ASP A 213 7.08 16.05 -3.17
CA ASP A 213 8.03 15.84 -2.09
C ASP A 213 9.46 16.25 -2.46
N GLU A 214 10.38 16.16 -1.51
CA GLU A 214 11.76 16.63 -1.66
C GLU A 214 12.55 15.94 -2.78
N LYS A 215 12.03 14.85 -3.36
CA LYS A 215 12.68 14.14 -4.47
C LYS A 215 12.44 14.82 -5.82
N GLY A 216 11.48 15.75 -5.89
CA GLY A 216 11.18 16.49 -7.11
C GLY A 216 10.65 15.62 -8.27
N ILE A 217 10.54 16.26 -9.43
CA ILE A 217 10.18 15.63 -10.70
C ILE A 217 11.45 15.02 -11.29
N ARG A 218 11.38 13.76 -11.71
CA ARG A 218 12.50 12.98 -12.26
C ARG A 218 12.03 12.16 -13.45
N SER A 219 12.92 11.84 -14.37
CA SER A 219 12.59 10.87 -15.42
C SER A 219 12.46 9.46 -14.82
N GLU A 220 11.57 8.64 -15.37
CA GLU A 220 11.32 7.27 -14.88
C GLU A 220 12.62 6.45 -14.82
N SER A 221 13.51 6.65 -15.80
CA SER A 221 14.84 6.04 -15.88
C SER A 221 15.79 6.39 -14.73
N GLU A 222 15.61 7.53 -14.05
CA GLU A 222 16.44 7.96 -12.92
C GLU A 222 16.01 7.33 -11.57
N VAL A 223 14.82 6.71 -11.53
CA VAL A 223 14.20 6.19 -10.30
C VAL A 223 14.28 4.66 -10.21
N LYS A 224 14.68 3.98 -11.30
CA LYS A 224 14.78 2.52 -11.40
C LYS A 224 16.06 1.94 -10.79
#